data_AF-A0A8J7MP77-F1
#
_entry.id   AF-A0A8J7MP77-F1
#
_cell.length_a   1.000
_cell.length_b   1.000
_cell.length_c   1.000
_cell.angle_alpha   90.00
_cell.angle_beta   90.00
_cell.angle_gamma   90.00
#
_symmetry.space_group_name_H-M   'P 1'
#
loop_
_entity.id
_entity.type
_entity.pdbx_description
1 polymer ?
#
loop_
_entity_poly.entity_id
_entity_poly.type
_entity_poly.pdbx_seq_one_letter_code
_entity_poly.pdbx_strand_id
1 'polypeptide(L)'
;MFALNGNNEEQGIAKWMIFVLLGLLSLMSIIVAIYRKEVVIIFQAFLSTSSSQNGQRDQGGVLTLERFSSYILFVLSMGTFCFLIPQILLKDFQFNTFGALCLFILGLGGVYFLKHIQLKILSFILPFRQEIEAYNFILANTNKALGFIIVPLLFLIAYTPSSGQTMTLYFSLILLSLIYIYRALKGLATAGSIMSFHKFHFFVYLCAVETAPIVILLKILSIL
;
A
#
# COMPACT_ATOMS: atom_id res chain seq x y z
N MET A 1 6.40 9.77 35.82
CA MET A 1 6.91 11.14 35.65
C MET A 1 7.20 11.40 34.17
N PHE A 2 6.15 11.29 33.34
CA PHE A 2 6.08 11.87 32.00
C PHE A 2 4.76 12.63 32.01
N ALA A 3 4.85 13.92 31.71
CA ALA A 3 3.87 14.94 32.01
C ALA A 3 2.46 14.61 31.52
N LEU A 4 1.55 14.32 32.46
CA LEU A 4 0.11 14.47 32.31
C LEU A 4 -0.29 15.84 32.86
N ASN A 5 0.15 16.93 32.24
CA ASN A 5 -0.39 18.25 32.54
C ASN A 5 -0.08 19.25 31.43
N GLY A 6 -1.12 19.89 30.89
CA GLY A 6 -1.00 21.11 30.10
C GLY A 6 -1.52 20.99 28.68
N ASN A 7 -2.79 21.39 28.53
CA ASN A 7 -3.47 21.79 27.29
C ASN A 7 -4.10 20.67 26.46
N ASN A 8 -5.39 20.50 26.73
CA ASN A 8 -6.40 19.94 25.83
C ASN A 8 -6.50 20.80 24.56
N GLU A 9 -5.46 20.78 23.72
CA GLU A 9 -5.73 20.86 22.29
C GLU A 9 -6.33 19.50 21.94
N GLU A 10 -7.66 19.45 21.91
CA GLU A 10 -8.39 18.28 21.44
C GLU A 10 -7.83 17.91 20.06
N GLN A 11 -6.94 16.92 20.02
CA GLN A 11 -6.59 16.26 18.78
C GLN A 11 -7.92 15.84 18.17
N GLY A 12 -8.27 16.38 17.00
CA GLY A 12 -9.49 16.03 16.26
C GLY A 12 -9.56 14.56 15.84
N ILE A 13 -8.55 13.76 16.24
CA ILE A 13 -8.50 12.32 16.15
C ILE A 13 -9.41 11.72 17.21
N ALA A 14 -10.37 10.92 16.78
CA ALA A 14 -11.28 10.26 17.71
C ALA A 14 -10.55 9.24 18.59
N LYS A 15 -10.93 9.20 19.88
CA LYS A 15 -10.36 8.29 20.88
C LYS A 15 -10.42 6.81 20.47
N TRP A 16 -11.36 6.41 19.61
CA TRP A 16 -11.49 5.03 19.14
C TRP A 16 -10.35 4.60 18.20
N MET A 17 -9.61 5.54 17.61
CA MET A 17 -8.53 5.26 16.66
C MET A 17 -7.34 4.52 17.29
N ILE A 18 -7.11 4.69 18.59
CA ILE A 18 -6.09 3.90 19.33
C ILE A 18 -6.36 2.40 19.22
N PHE A 19 -7.63 1.97 19.29
CA PHE A 19 -7.98 0.55 19.22
C PHE A 19 -7.70 -0.02 17.82
N VAL A 20 -7.93 0.78 16.78
CA VAL A 20 -7.58 0.38 15.40
C VAL A 20 -6.07 0.26 15.23
N LEU A 21 -5.31 1.24 15.71
CA LEU A 21 -3.84 1.21 15.63
C LEU A 21 -3.24 0.04 16.41
N LEU A 22 -3.74 -0.23 17.62
CA LEU A 22 -3.35 -1.40 18.41
C LEU A 22 -3.71 -2.70 17.69
N GLY A 23 -4.88 -2.77 17.05
CA GLY A 23 -5.28 -3.90 16.22
C GLY A 23 -4.33 -4.14 15.04
N LEU A 24 -3.93 -3.08 14.34
CA LEU A 24 -2.94 -3.15 13.25
C LEU A 24 -1.57 -3.62 13.75
N LEU A 25 -1.11 -3.11 14.90
CA LEU A 25 0.16 -3.52 15.50
C LEU A 25 0.14 -4.98 15.95
N SER A 26 -0.96 -5.42 16.54
CA SER A 26 -1.18 -6.81 16.92
C SER A 26 -1.17 -7.72 15.69
N LEU A 27 -1.90 -7.36 14.63
CA LEU A 27 -1.91 -8.11 13.37
C LEU A 27 -0.51 -8.19 12.76
N MET A 28 0.22 -7.08 12.71
CA MET A 28 1.61 -7.04 12.25
C MET A 28 2.50 -7.98 13.07
N SER A 29 2.40 -7.93 14.41
CA SER A 29 3.18 -8.76 15.32
C SER A 29 2.90 -10.25 15.10
N ILE A 30 1.62 -10.65 14.96
CA ILE A 30 1.20 -12.03 14.68
C ILE A 30 1.81 -12.51 13.35
N ILE A 31 1.73 -11.69 12.30
CA ILE A 31 2.30 -12.06 10.99
C ILE A 31 3.82 -12.24 11.08
N VAL A 32 4.52 -11.34 11.75
CA VAL A 32 5.98 -11.44 11.93
C VAL A 32 6.36 -12.65 12.80
N ALA A 33 5.56 -13.00 13.81
CA ALA A 33 5.80 -14.12 14.69
C ALA A 33 5.61 -15.47 13.99
N ILE A 34 4.51 -15.63 13.24
CA ILE A 34 4.17 -16.89 12.55
C ILE A 34 4.95 -17.04 11.24
N TYR A 35 5.04 -15.98 10.44
CA TYR A 35 5.53 -16.00 9.07
C TYR A 35 6.86 -15.25 8.91
N ARG A 36 7.75 -15.31 9.92
CA ARG A 36 9.01 -14.57 9.95
C ARG A 36 9.85 -14.73 8.66
N LYS A 37 9.94 -15.95 8.14
CA LYS A 37 10.71 -16.26 6.92
C LYS A 37 10.14 -15.51 5.70
N GLU A 38 8.82 -15.52 5.55
CA GLU A 38 8.13 -14.80 4.46
C GLU A 38 8.31 -13.30 4.56
N VAL A 39 8.24 -12.72 5.76
CA VAL A 39 8.47 -11.28 5.95
C VAL A 39 9.88 -10.90 5.48
N VAL A 40 10.88 -11.72 5.82
CA VAL A 40 12.26 -11.51 5.35
C VAL A 40 12.33 -11.60 3.82
N ILE A 41 11.66 -12.58 3.20
CA ILE A 41 11.60 -12.69 1.73
C ILE A 41 10.91 -11.48 1.11
N ILE A 42 9.83 -10.96 1.71
CA ILE A 42 9.12 -9.77 1.23
C ILE A 42 10.06 -8.56 1.21
N PHE A 43 10.79 -8.31 2.31
CA PHE A 43 11.72 -7.19 2.39
C PHE A 43 12.95 -7.38 1.51
N GLN A 44 13.48 -8.60 1.39
CA GLN A 44 14.57 -8.90 0.47
C GLN A 44 14.13 -8.68 -0.98
N ALA A 45 12.98 -9.23 -1.39
CA ALA A 45 12.41 -9.03 -2.71
C ALA A 45 11.94 -7.58 -2.95
N PHE A 46 11.75 -6.78 -1.90
CA PHE A 46 11.55 -5.34 -2.02
C PHE A 46 12.88 -4.62 -2.31
N LEU A 47 13.98 -4.97 -1.64
CA LEU A 47 15.28 -4.30 -1.79
C LEU A 47 16.14 -4.81 -2.96
N SER A 48 16.08 -6.10 -3.29
CA SER A 48 16.92 -6.75 -4.32
C SER A 48 16.19 -6.95 -5.65
N THR A 49 16.89 -6.77 -6.77
CA THR A 49 16.34 -6.94 -8.14
C THR A 49 16.38 -8.40 -8.62
N SER A 50 17.12 -9.27 -7.93
CA SER A 50 17.55 -10.60 -8.40
C SER A 50 16.71 -11.79 -7.91
N SER A 51 15.76 -11.59 -6.99
CA SER A 51 14.97 -12.72 -6.43
C SER A 51 13.69 -13.04 -7.22
N SER A 52 13.32 -12.23 -8.22
CA SER A 52 12.06 -12.39 -8.96
C SER A 52 12.02 -13.62 -9.87
N GLN A 53 13.17 -14.18 -10.29
CA GLN A 53 13.20 -15.35 -11.20
C GLN A 53 13.15 -16.71 -10.49
N ASN A 54 13.70 -16.85 -9.28
CA ASN A 54 13.69 -18.14 -8.56
C ASN A 54 12.41 -18.35 -7.73
N GLY A 55 11.75 -17.28 -7.27
CA GLY A 55 10.48 -17.39 -6.57
C GLY A 55 9.31 -17.87 -7.46
N GLN A 56 9.39 -17.65 -8.77
CA GLN A 56 8.34 -18.02 -9.72
C GLN A 56 8.40 -19.51 -10.11
N ARG A 57 9.55 -20.18 -9.91
CA ARG A 57 9.76 -21.60 -10.24
C ARG A 57 9.31 -22.57 -9.14
N ASP A 58 9.34 -22.17 -7.87
CA ASP A 58 8.91 -23.02 -6.75
C ASP A 58 7.50 -22.72 -6.21
N GLN A 59 6.90 -21.59 -6.57
CA GLN A 59 5.61 -21.15 -6.01
C GLN A 59 4.46 -21.41 -6.98
N GLY A 60 4.24 -22.69 -7.31
CA GLY A 60 3.06 -23.13 -8.03
C GLY A 60 1.78 -22.74 -7.28
N GLY A 61 0.96 -21.88 -7.90
CA GLY A 61 -0.51 -21.92 -7.88
C GLY A 61 -1.30 -21.79 -6.57
N VAL A 62 -0.70 -21.83 -5.37
CA VAL A 62 -1.45 -21.85 -4.11
C VAL A 62 -1.45 -20.45 -3.48
N LEU A 63 -2.66 -19.94 -3.22
CA LEU A 63 -2.90 -18.80 -2.32
C LEU A 63 -2.49 -19.23 -0.91
N THR A 64 -1.22 -19.03 -0.54
CA THR A 64 -0.79 -19.30 0.82
C THR A 64 -1.42 -18.29 1.78
N LEU A 65 -1.88 -18.77 2.94
CA LEU A 65 -2.50 -17.94 4.00
C LEU A 65 -1.61 -16.76 4.39
N GLU A 66 -0.30 -16.93 4.29
CA GLU A 66 0.75 -15.95 4.59
C GLU A 66 0.69 -14.75 3.65
N ARG A 67 0.54 -15.00 2.34
CA ARG A 67 0.42 -13.98 1.30
C ARG A 67 -0.86 -13.16 1.48
N PHE A 68 -1.95 -13.82 1.83
CA PHE A 68 -3.25 -13.18 2.05
C PHE A 68 -3.21 -12.29 3.31
N SER A 69 -2.69 -12.81 4.42
CA SER A 69 -2.61 -12.10 5.70
C SER A 69 -1.77 -10.81 5.61
N SER A 70 -0.61 -10.88 4.95
CA SER A 70 0.26 -9.71 4.74
C SER A 70 -0.39 -8.67 3.83
N TYR A 71 -1.25 -9.10 2.91
CA TYR A 71 -1.99 -8.20 2.03
C TYR A 71 -3.15 -7.51 2.75
N ILE A 72 -3.85 -8.22 3.64
CA ILE A 72 -4.85 -7.61 4.54
C ILE A 72 -4.20 -6.52 5.38
N LEU A 73 -3.03 -6.79 5.97
CA LEU A 73 -2.29 -5.79 6.75
C LEU A 73 -2.06 -4.51 5.94
N PHE A 74 -1.63 -4.65 4.68
CA PHE A 74 -1.45 -3.52 3.77
C PHE A 74 -2.75 -2.74 3.52
N VAL A 75 -3.85 -3.43 3.18
CA VAL A 75 -5.13 -2.75 2.87
C VAL A 75 -5.65 -2.00 4.10
N LEU A 76 -5.57 -2.62 5.29
CA LEU A 76 -6.01 -1.99 6.53
C LEU A 76 -5.11 -0.80 6.91
N SER A 77 -3.79 -0.95 6.84
CA SER A 77 -2.85 0.11 7.21
C SER A 77 -2.92 1.28 6.22
N MET A 78 -2.93 1.00 4.92
CA MET A 78 -3.01 2.02 3.88
C MET A 78 -4.39 2.71 3.86
N GLY A 79 -5.47 1.96 4.08
CA GLY A 79 -6.82 2.54 4.21
C GLY A 79 -6.91 3.49 5.42
N THR A 80 -6.32 3.09 6.56
CA THR A 80 -6.22 3.95 7.74
C THR A 80 -5.37 5.19 7.45
N PHE A 81 -4.25 5.04 6.74
CA PHE A 81 -3.42 6.16 6.33
C PHE A 81 -4.17 7.17 5.46
N CYS A 82 -4.91 6.70 4.46
CA CYS A 82 -5.73 7.55 3.59
C CYS A 82 -6.85 8.26 4.36
N PHE A 83 -7.42 7.62 5.40
CA PHE A 83 -8.41 8.23 6.28
C PHE A 83 -7.84 9.38 7.14
N LEU A 84 -6.57 9.28 7.57
CA LEU A 84 -5.91 10.33 8.37
C LEU A 84 -5.59 11.60 7.57
N ILE A 85 -5.36 11.49 6.26
CA ILE A 85 -5.00 12.65 5.40
C ILE A 85 -6.03 13.79 5.50
N PRO A 86 -7.32 13.57 5.19
CA PRO A 86 -8.31 14.64 5.24
C PRO A 86 -8.54 15.13 6.68
N GLN A 87 -8.42 14.26 7.70
CA GLN A 87 -8.58 14.69 9.09
C GLN A 87 -7.52 15.69 9.55
N ILE A 88 -6.31 15.60 9.00
CA ILE A 88 -5.19 16.48 9.39
C ILE A 88 -5.15 17.74 8.49
N LEU A 89 -5.46 17.61 7.20
CA LEU A 89 -5.41 18.73 6.25
C LEU A 89 -6.68 19.60 6.26
N LEU A 90 -7.85 19.01 6.49
CA LEU A 90 -9.15 19.68 6.41
C LEU A 90 -9.79 19.73 7.80
N LYS A 91 -9.70 20.88 8.47
CA LYS A 91 -10.27 21.09 9.81
C LYS A 91 -11.79 20.88 9.87
N ASP A 92 -12.50 21.06 8.75
CA ASP A 92 -13.97 20.94 8.66
C ASP A 92 -14.46 19.54 8.26
N PHE A 93 -13.56 18.55 8.17
CA PHE A 93 -13.93 17.21 7.70
C PHE A 93 -14.72 16.44 8.78
N GLN A 94 -16.05 16.48 8.68
CA GLN A 94 -16.97 15.94 9.68
C GLN A 94 -17.09 14.41 9.71
N PHE A 95 -16.44 13.70 8.78
CA PHE A 95 -16.50 12.23 8.69
C PHE A 95 -15.51 11.54 9.63
N ASN A 96 -15.58 11.82 10.93
CA ASN A 96 -14.78 11.14 11.97
C ASN A 96 -15.48 9.90 12.56
N THR A 97 -16.20 9.17 11.71
CA THR A 97 -16.99 7.99 12.11
C THR A 97 -16.29 6.72 11.67
N PHE A 98 -16.43 5.64 12.45
CA PHE A 98 -15.91 4.31 12.09
C PHE A 98 -16.34 3.84 10.69
N GLY A 99 -17.57 4.18 10.28
CA GLY A 99 -18.08 3.90 8.93
C GLY A 99 -17.26 4.56 7.82
N ALA A 100 -16.76 5.78 8.02
CA ALA A 100 -15.90 6.44 7.04
C ALA A 100 -14.56 5.71 6.89
N LEU A 101 -13.95 5.26 7.99
CA LEU A 101 -12.75 4.43 7.95
C LEU A 101 -13.00 3.12 7.18
N CYS A 102 -14.13 2.45 7.42
CA CYS A 102 -14.51 1.25 6.65
C CYS A 102 -14.64 1.54 5.16
N LEU A 103 -15.21 2.69 4.76
CA LEU A 103 -15.30 3.10 3.36
C LEU A 103 -13.92 3.34 2.74
N PHE A 104 -12.98 3.98 3.45
CA PHE A 104 -11.61 4.15 2.95
C PHE A 104 -10.90 2.81 2.78
N ILE A 105 -11.03 1.89 3.75
CA ILE A 105 -10.44 0.55 3.67
C ILE A 105 -11.05 -0.25 2.51
N LEU A 106 -12.39 -0.26 2.38
CA LEU A 106 -13.09 -0.97 1.31
C LEU A 106 -12.79 -0.37 -0.06
N GLY A 107 -12.76 0.96 -0.17
CA GLY A 107 -12.41 1.66 -1.40
C GLY A 107 -10.99 1.33 -1.86
N LEU A 108 -10.04 1.33 -0.93
CA LEU A 108 -8.64 1.00 -1.22
C LEU A 108 -8.47 -0.48 -1.58
N GLY A 109 -9.15 -1.37 -0.84
CA GLY A 109 -9.22 -2.79 -1.18
C GLY A 109 -9.81 -3.03 -2.58
N GLY A 110 -10.89 -2.34 -2.92
CA GLY A 110 -11.54 -2.39 -4.23
C GLY A 110 -10.62 -1.92 -5.36
N VAL A 111 -9.93 -0.79 -5.19
CA VAL A 111 -8.97 -0.26 -6.19
C VAL A 111 -7.86 -1.28 -6.46
N TYR A 112 -7.27 -1.85 -5.42
CA TYR A 112 -6.20 -2.82 -5.57
C TYR A 112 -6.68 -4.18 -6.12
N PHE A 113 -7.90 -4.59 -5.76
CA PHE A 113 -8.54 -5.77 -6.34
C PHE A 113 -8.78 -5.60 -7.84
N LEU A 114 -9.34 -4.46 -8.27
CA LEU A 114 -9.52 -4.12 -9.67
C LEU A 114 -8.18 -4.08 -10.42
N LYS A 115 -7.13 -3.51 -9.81
CA LYS A 115 -5.79 -3.48 -10.38
C LYS A 115 -5.24 -4.89 -10.65
N HIS A 116 -5.39 -5.81 -9.71
CA HIS A 116 -4.98 -7.20 -9.90
C HIS A 116 -5.79 -7.91 -10.99
N ILE A 117 -7.09 -7.64 -11.10
CA ILE A 117 -7.93 -8.18 -12.18
C ILE A 117 -7.46 -7.65 -13.54
N GLN A 118 -7.25 -6.34 -13.67
CA GLN A 118 -6.79 -5.70 -14.90
C GLN A 118 -5.46 -6.29 -15.37
N LEU A 119 -4.49 -6.44 -14.46
CA LEU A 119 -3.19 -7.05 -14.78
C LEU A 119 -3.33 -8.52 -15.21
N LYS A 120 -4.26 -9.27 -14.61
CA LYS A 120 -4.51 -10.66 -14.98
C LYS A 120 -5.16 -10.79 -16.36
N ILE A 121 -6.10 -9.91 -16.70
CA ILE A 121 -6.71 -9.83 -18.03
C ILE A 121 -5.64 -9.47 -19.07
N LEU A 122 -4.80 -8.49 -18.76
CA LEU A 122 -3.73 -8.05 -19.65
C LEU A 122 -2.70 -9.16 -19.91
N SER A 123 -2.37 -9.93 -18.87
CA SER A 123 -1.51 -11.11 -18.94
C SER A 123 -2.08 -12.21 -19.86
N PHE A 124 -3.41 -12.29 -19.98
CA PHE A 124 -4.08 -13.26 -20.86
C PHE A 124 -4.11 -12.79 -22.33
N ILE A 125 -4.29 -11.49 -22.57
CA ILE A 125 -4.43 -10.92 -23.92
C ILE A 125 -3.06 -10.70 -24.60
N LEU A 126 -2.03 -10.34 -23.83
CA LEU A 126 -0.71 -10.01 -24.38
C LEU A 126 0.20 -11.25 -24.46
N PRO A 127 1.05 -11.35 -25.50
CA PRO A 127 2.02 -12.43 -25.65
C PRO A 127 3.15 -12.38 -24.60
N PHE A 128 3.29 -11.28 -23.86
CA PHE A 128 4.32 -11.05 -22.84
C PHE A 128 3.87 -11.47 -21.44
N ARG A 129 3.26 -12.66 -21.32
CA ARG A 129 2.63 -13.15 -20.09
C ARG A 129 3.59 -13.19 -18.89
N GLN A 130 4.81 -13.68 -19.09
CA GLN A 130 5.81 -13.85 -18.04
C GLN A 130 6.25 -12.51 -17.41
N GLU A 131 6.42 -11.47 -18.24
CA GLU A 131 6.79 -10.12 -17.78
C GLU A 131 5.67 -9.46 -16.97
N ILE A 132 4.42 -9.65 -17.39
CA ILE A 132 3.25 -9.09 -16.70
C ILE A 132 3.04 -9.80 -15.35
N GLU A 133 3.24 -11.12 -15.30
CA GLU A 133 3.19 -11.89 -14.05
C GLU A 133 4.32 -11.50 -13.08
N ALA A 134 5.54 -11.27 -13.59
CA ALA A 134 6.66 -10.76 -12.80
C ALA A 134 6.39 -9.35 -12.25
N TYR A 135 5.85 -8.44 -13.07
CA TYR A 135 5.44 -7.12 -12.63
C TYR A 135 4.34 -7.18 -11.55
N ASN A 136 3.32 -8.02 -11.74
CA ASN A 136 2.26 -8.21 -10.75
C ASN A 136 2.82 -8.75 -9.41
N PHE A 137 3.83 -9.63 -9.45
CA PHE A 137 4.53 -10.07 -8.25
C PHE A 137 5.28 -8.93 -7.56
N ILE A 138 6.03 -8.10 -8.30
CA ILE A 138 6.73 -6.93 -7.76
C ILE A 138 5.74 -5.96 -7.11
N LEU A 139 4.62 -5.67 -7.78
CA LEU A 139 3.56 -4.82 -7.27
C LEU A 139 2.97 -5.37 -5.96
N ALA A 140 2.55 -6.64 -5.96
CA ALA A 140 1.97 -7.29 -4.78
C ALA A 140 2.96 -7.36 -3.62
N ASN A 141 4.24 -7.65 -3.89
CA ASN A 141 5.28 -7.72 -2.86
C ASN A 141 5.57 -6.33 -2.27
N THR A 142 5.64 -5.31 -3.11
CA THR A 142 5.87 -3.91 -2.68
C THR A 142 4.72 -3.41 -1.81
N ASN A 143 3.47 -3.73 -2.16
CA ASN A 143 2.31 -3.39 -1.33
C ASN A 143 2.39 -4.06 0.04
N LYS A 144 2.73 -5.35 0.11
CA LYS A 144 2.92 -6.03 1.41
C LYS A 144 4.00 -5.35 2.26
N ALA A 145 5.15 -5.04 1.66
CA ALA A 145 6.23 -4.32 2.34
C ALA A 145 5.78 -2.94 2.84
N LEU A 146 5.03 -2.19 2.02
CA LEU A 146 4.42 -0.92 2.42
C LEU A 146 3.50 -1.07 3.63
N GLY A 147 2.74 -2.16 3.74
CA GLY A 147 1.90 -2.43 4.91
C GLY A 147 2.71 -2.40 6.21
N PHE A 148 3.82 -3.14 6.25
CA PHE A 148 4.71 -3.17 7.41
C PHE A 148 5.39 -1.83 7.71
N ILE A 149 5.72 -1.04 6.69
CA ILE A 149 6.36 0.28 6.85
C ILE A 149 5.35 1.33 7.33
N ILE A 150 4.10 1.26 6.86
CA ILE A 150 3.05 2.24 7.19
C ILE A 150 2.54 2.08 8.61
N VAL A 151 2.42 0.86 9.15
CA VAL A 151 1.95 0.66 10.53
C VAL A 151 2.70 1.51 11.56
N PRO A 152 4.05 1.49 11.66
CA PRO A 152 4.76 2.36 12.61
C PRO A 152 4.61 3.85 12.29
N LEU A 153 4.50 4.23 11.02
CA LEU A 153 4.26 5.63 10.62
C LEU A 153 2.88 6.12 11.07
N LEU A 154 1.86 5.25 11.08
CA LEU A 154 0.52 5.61 11.57
C LEU A 154 0.53 6.00 13.05
N PHE A 155 1.28 5.27 13.87
CA PHE A 155 1.46 5.62 15.28
C PHE A 155 2.16 6.98 15.42
N LEU A 156 3.20 7.22 14.63
CA LEU A 156 3.91 8.50 14.61
C LEU A 156 2.95 9.65 14.27
N ILE A 157 2.13 9.51 13.21
CA ILE A 157 1.20 10.56 12.77
C ILE A 157 0.07 10.78 13.79
N ALA A 158 -0.47 9.70 14.37
CA ALA A 158 -1.61 9.79 15.28
C ALA A 158 -1.24 10.38 16.65
N TYR A 159 -0.02 10.13 17.13
CA TYR A 159 0.41 10.52 18.49
C TYR A 159 1.42 11.67 18.53
N THR A 160 1.80 12.25 17.38
CA THR A 160 2.60 13.48 17.37
C THR A 160 1.74 14.67 17.84
N PRO A 161 2.30 15.61 18.63
CA PRO A 161 1.60 16.84 19.01
C PRO A 161 1.09 17.61 17.79
N SER A 162 0.01 18.35 17.96
CA SER A 162 -0.69 19.14 16.92
C SER A 162 0.27 20.02 16.08
N SER A 163 1.29 20.60 16.71
CA SER A 163 2.30 21.44 16.05
C SER A 163 3.19 20.69 15.06
N GLY A 164 3.42 19.39 15.26
CA GLY A 164 4.27 18.54 14.41
C GLY A 164 3.52 17.53 13.55
N GLN A 165 2.21 17.41 13.73
CA GLN A 165 1.40 16.39 13.06
C GLN A 165 1.40 16.54 11.53
N THR A 166 1.22 17.77 11.03
CA THR A 166 1.25 18.06 9.60
C THR A 166 2.63 17.79 8.98
N MET A 167 3.71 18.12 9.70
CA MET A 167 5.09 17.84 9.25
C MET A 167 5.34 16.33 9.14
N THR A 168 4.87 15.56 10.12
CA THR A 168 4.98 14.10 10.13
C THR A 168 4.20 13.46 8.98
N LEU A 169 3.01 14.00 8.69
CA LEU A 169 2.22 13.57 7.55
C LEU A 169 2.93 13.84 6.23
N TYR A 170 3.48 15.05 6.02
CA TYR A 170 4.26 15.35 4.81
C TYR A 170 5.48 14.45 4.66
N PHE A 171 6.20 14.17 5.75
CA PHE A 171 7.31 13.22 5.74
C PHE A 171 6.85 11.83 5.27
N SER A 172 5.75 11.32 5.82
CA SER A 172 5.19 10.03 5.42
C SER A 172 4.73 10.00 3.95
N LEU A 173 4.17 11.10 3.44
CA LEU A 173 3.79 11.24 2.03
C LEU A 173 5.00 11.26 1.09
N ILE A 174 6.08 11.96 1.48
CA ILE A 174 7.33 11.97 0.71
C ILE A 174 7.93 10.56 0.68
N LEU A 175 8.02 9.89 1.82
CA LEU A 175 8.53 8.53 1.91
C LEU A 175 7.71 7.57 1.06
N LEU A 176 6.38 7.66 1.14
CA LEU A 176 5.46 6.88 0.32
C LEU A 176 5.72 7.14 -1.17
N SER A 177 5.80 8.40 -1.59
CA SER A 177 6.08 8.80 -2.97
C SER A 177 7.40 8.21 -3.50
N LEU A 178 8.47 8.28 -2.70
CA LEU A 178 9.77 7.67 -3.04
C LEU A 178 9.65 6.15 -3.25
N ILE A 179 8.87 5.45 -2.43
CA ILE A 179 8.64 4.01 -2.57
C ILE A 179 7.86 3.70 -3.86
N TYR A 180 6.86 4.52 -4.22
CA TYR A 180 6.13 4.36 -5.49
C TYR A 180 7.03 4.59 -6.71
N ILE A 181 7.91 5.60 -6.66
CA ILE A 181 8.91 5.84 -7.71
C ILE A 181 9.88 4.66 -7.82
N TYR A 182 10.42 4.20 -6.70
CA TYR A 182 11.30 3.03 -6.65
C TYR A 182 10.63 1.78 -7.26
N ARG A 183 9.34 1.55 -6.93
CA ARG A 183 8.54 0.46 -7.52
C ARG A 183 8.45 0.57 -9.04
N ALA A 184 8.19 1.77 -9.56
CA ALA A 184 8.08 2.00 -11.00
C ALA A 184 9.41 1.71 -11.71
N LEU A 185 10.53 2.19 -11.15
CA LEU A 185 11.88 1.92 -11.67
C LEU A 185 12.20 0.42 -11.65
N LYS A 186 11.84 -0.28 -10.57
CA LYS A 186 12.07 -1.72 -10.44
C LYS A 186 11.23 -2.53 -11.43
N GLY A 187 9.96 -2.17 -11.60
CA GLY A 187 9.08 -2.79 -12.61
C GLY A 187 9.60 -2.59 -14.03
N LEU A 188 10.14 -1.40 -14.34
CA LEU A 188 10.81 -1.10 -15.60
C LEU A 188 12.08 -1.93 -15.81
N ALA A 189 12.91 -2.06 -14.77
CA ALA A 189 14.16 -2.83 -14.84
C ALA A 189 13.89 -4.32 -15.10
N THR A 190 12.85 -4.90 -14.50
CA THR A 190 12.46 -6.30 -14.75
C THR A 190 11.94 -6.50 -16.17
N ALA A 191 11.07 -5.63 -16.67
CA ALA A 191 10.56 -5.69 -18.05
C ALA A 191 11.64 -5.41 -19.12
N GLY A 192 12.73 -4.73 -18.75
CA GLY A 192 13.80 -4.33 -19.65
C GLY A 192 14.78 -5.45 -20.05
N SER A 193 14.73 -6.61 -19.39
CA SER A 193 15.72 -7.68 -19.55
C SER A 193 15.57 -8.51 -20.83
N ILE A 194 14.47 -8.40 -21.62
CA ILE A 194 14.17 -9.37 -22.70
C ILE A 194 14.13 -8.83 -24.15
N MET A 195 13.88 -7.56 -24.48
CA MET A 195 14.07 -7.09 -25.88
C MET A 195 14.12 -5.56 -26.00
N SER A 196 15.14 -5.02 -26.67
CA SER A 196 15.47 -3.58 -26.62
C SER A 196 14.54 -2.64 -27.43
N PHE A 197 13.67 -3.16 -28.31
CA PHE A 197 12.95 -2.32 -29.29
C PHE A 197 11.46 -2.05 -28.97
N HIS A 198 10.79 -2.82 -28.11
CA HIS A 198 9.37 -2.61 -27.75
C HIS A 198 9.14 -2.00 -26.34
N LYS A 199 10.22 -1.58 -25.65
CA LYS A 199 10.22 -1.13 -24.25
C LYS A 199 9.26 0.04 -23.96
N PHE A 200 9.23 1.02 -24.86
CA PHE A 200 8.40 2.22 -24.68
C PHE A 200 6.90 1.90 -24.81
N HIS A 201 6.56 0.99 -25.72
CA HIS A 201 5.17 0.60 -25.96
C HIS A 201 4.60 -0.18 -24.77
N PHE A 202 5.40 -1.07 -24.16
CA PHE A 202 5.00 -1.79 -22.94
C PHE A 202 4.81 -0.82 -21.76
N PHE A 203 5.74 0.12 -21.56
CA PHE A 203 5.63 1.12 -20.50
C PHE A 203 4.40 2.02 -20.64
N VAL A 204 4.14 2.54 -21.85
CA VAL A 204 2.95 3.38 -22.11
C VAL A 204 1.66 2.59 -21.86
N TYR A 205 1.61 1.32 -22.25
CA TYR A 205 0.44 0.47 -21.99
C TYR A 205 0.24 0.19 -20.48
N LEU A 206 1.33 -0.02 -19.76
CA LEU A 206 1.29 -0.25 -18.31
C LEU A 206 0.89 1.02 -17.54
N CYS A 207 1.45 2.18 -17.89
CA CYS A 207 1.04 3.47 -17.35
C CYS A 207 -0.43 3.78 -17.66
N ALA A 208 -0.90 3.48 -18.87
CA ALA A 208 -2.31 3.63 -19.23
C ALA A 208 -3.21 2.74 -18.36
N VAL A 209 -2.82 1.49 -18.12
CA VAL A 209 -3.54 0.58 -17.22
C VAL A 209 -3.45 1.01 -15.76
N GLU A 210 -2.32 1.57 -15.31
CA GLU A 210 -2.15 2.05 -13.93
C GLU A 210 -2.92 3.35 -13.64
N THR A 211 -3.08 4.23 -14.65
CA THR A 211 -3.84 5.48 -14.54
C THR A 211 -5.34 5.31 -14.78
N ALA A 212 -5.77 4.32 -15.58
CA ALA A 212 -7.18 4.04 -15.84
C ALA A 212 -8.06 3.88 -14.58
N PRO A 213 -7.70 3.10 -13.54
CA PRO A 213 -8.55 2.96 -12.35
C PRO A 213 -8.67 4.26 -11.54
N ILE A 214 -7.65 5.12 -11.54
CA ILE A 214 -7.69 6.43 -10.88
C ILE A 214 -8.69 7.34 -11.60
N VAL A 215 -8.66 7.35 -12.94
CA VAL A 215 -9.60 8.13 -13.77
C VAL A 215 -11.03 7.65 -13.59
N ILE A 216 -11.27 6.33 -13.52
CA ILE A 216 -12.60 5.76 -13.26
C ILE A 216 -13.11 6.19 -11.87
N LEU A 217 -12.26 6.14 -10.84
CA LEU A 217 -12.63 6.54 -9.48
C LEU A 217 -12.97 8.03 -9.39
N LEU A 218 -12.17 8.90 -10.01
CA LEU A 218 -12.45 10.34 -10.09
C LEU A 218 -13.76 10.63 -10.80
N LYS A 219 -14.08 9.87 -11.85
CA LYS A 219 -15.33 10.02 -12.60
C LYS A 219 -16.54 9.60 -11.76
N ILE A 220 -16.42 8.55 -10.94
CA ILE A 220 -17.49 8.12 -10.03
C ILE A 220 -17.65 9.12 -8.87
N LEU A 221 -16.56 9.61 -8.28
CA LEU A 221 -16.64 10.61 -7.21
C LEU A 221 -17.23 11.94 -7.70
N SER A 222 -16.96 12.34 -8.94
CA SER A 222 -17.55 13.54 -9.54
C SER A 222 -19.03 13.38 -9.93
N ILE A 223 -19.52 12.14 -10.05
CA ILE A 223 -20.93 11.85 -10.37
C ILE A 223 -21.80 11.78 -9.10
N LEU A 224 -21.18 11.58 -7.93
CA LEU A 224 -21.81 11.51 -6.61
C LEU A 224 -21.91 12.92 -6.00
#